data_AF-A0A7K1TE11-F1
#
_entry.id   AF-A0A7K1TE11-F1
#
_cell.length_a   1.000
_cell.length_b   1.000
_cell.length_c   1.000
_cell.angle_alpha   90.00
_cell.angle_beta   90.00
_cell.angle_gamma   90.00
#
_symmetry.space_group_name_H-M   'P 1'
#
loop_
_entity.id
_entity.type
_entity.pdbx_description
1 polymer ?
#
loop_
_entity_poly.entity_id
_entity_poly.type
_entity_poly.pdbx_seq_one_letter_code
_entity_poly.pdbx_strand_id
1 'polypeptide(L)'
;MAGFWQRIFGGSATATTLASSPLAILGADMHSHLLPGLDDGAETVAHSLELLRELRELGFRKLIMTPHVMGDFYKNTPDGIRAALLELQTAAVAAGLSDVALECAAEYYLDEWLGRKLADGTELLSFGGEQRYLLFETSYLNEPFNLLSTIFELKAAGYQPVLAHPERYVYFYGRFAEIEKLRKEYGVLLQLNLNSLAGYYSPAAQRAAEKLIDAGLIDFVGTDTHHLRHTATLGTKTISSAYFRKLLALPLLNSSL
;
A
#
# COMPACT_ATOMS: atom_id res chain seq x y z
N MET A 1 -26.34 37.43 45.83
CA MET A 1 -25.44 36.26 45.93
C MET A 1 -25.89 35.19 44.96
N ALA A 2 -25.64 35.42 43.67
CA ALA A 2 -25.78 34.44 42.60
C ALA A 2 -24.98 34.99 41.41
N GLY A 3 -24.09 34.17 40.83
CA GLY A 3 -23.69 34.34 39.44
C GLY A 3 -22.21 34.63 39.13
N PHE A 4 -21.31 34.87 40.09
CA PHE A 4 -19.87 35.00 39.78
C PHE A 4 -19.25 33.70 39.21
N TRP A 5 -19.92 32.55 39.42
CA TRP A 5 -19.49 31.24 38.95
C TRP A 5 -19.93 30.87 37.52
N GLN A 6 -20.82 31.63 36.88
CA GLN A 6 -21.31 31.32 35.52
C GLN A 6 -20.36 31.76 34.40
N ARG A 7 -19.29 32.49 34.73
CA ARG A 7 -18.28 32.98 33.77
C ARG A 7 -17.02 32.11 33.67
N ILE A 8 -16.92 31.03 34.44
CA ILE A 8 -15.74 30.14 34.48
C ILE A 8 -15.97 28.80 33.74
N PHE A 9 -17.22 28.46 33.39
CA PHE A 9 -17.55 27.20 32.69
C PHE A 9 -18.23 27.38 31.33
N GLY A 10 -18.08 28.56 30.71
CA GLY A 10 -18.50 28.81 29.33
C GLY A 10 -17.49 28.30 28.30
N GLY A 11 -17.11 27.03 28.40
CA GLY A 11 -16.34 26.35 27.37
C GLY A 11 -17.24 26.06 26.18
N SER A 12 -17.36 27.03 25.26
CA SER A 12 -17.72 26.72 23.89
C SER A 12 -16.67 25.73 23.38
N ALA A 13 -17.02 24.45 23.31
CA ALA A 13 -16.29 23.50 22.50
C ALA A 13 -16.40 24.00 21.06
N THR A 14 -15.48 24.88 20.67
CA THR A 14 -15.11 25.06 19.28
C THR A 14 -14.85 23.67 18.78
N ALA A 15 -15.71 23.18 17.88
CA ALA A 15 -15.43 22.00 17.09
C ALA A 15 -14.05 22.25 16.48
N THR A 16 -13.04 21.62 17.08
CA THR A 16 -11.72 21.55 16.51
C THR A 16 -11.98 20.88 15.18
N THR A 17 -11.90 21.66 14.09
CA THR A 17 -11.77 21.09 12.75
C THR A 17 -10.65 20.08 12.87
N LEU A 18 -10.99 18.79 12.89
CA LEU A 18 -10.01 17.72 12.93
C LEU A 18 -9.03 18.06 11.81
N ALA A 19 -7.81 18.43 12.18
CA ALA A 19 -6.77 18.66 11.20
C ALA A 19 -6.74 17.38 10.36
N SER A 20 -7.01 17.52 9.06
CA SER A 20 -7.04 16.37 8.15
C SER A 20 -5.76 15.58 8.36
N SER A 21 -5.88 14.27 8.63
CA SER A 21 -4.72 13.40 8.81
C SER A 21 -3.70 13.67 7.71
N PRO A 22 -2.39 13.78 8.03
CA PRO A 22 -1.40 14.14 7.03
C PRO A 22 -1.26 13.07 5.92
N LEU A 23 -1.78 11.87 6.14
CA LEU A 23 -1.89 10.82 5.11
C LEU A 23 -2.91 11.17 4.01
N ALA A 24 -3.87 12.07 4.25
CA ALA A 24 -4.83 12.51 3.24
C ALA A 24 -4.15 13.14 2.01
N ILE A 25 -2.93 13.70 2.17
CA ILE A 25 -2.13 14.28 1.09
C ILE A 25 -1.77 13.23 0.03
N LEU A 26 -1.68 11.95 0.41
CA LEU A 26 -1.37 10.87 -0.53
C LEU A 26 -2.49 10.64 -1.55
N GLY A 27 -3.73 11.02 -1.24
CA GLY A 27 -4.92 10.79 -2.08
C GLY A 27 -5.40 9.34 -2.05
N ALA A 28 -4.54 8.41 -2.47
CA ALA A 28 -4.85 6.98 -2.55
C ALA A 28 -3.82 6.12 -1.79
N ASP A 29 -4.31 5.07 -1.14
CA ASP A 29 -3.50 3.91 -0.77
C ASP A 29 -3.56 2.87 -1.89
N MET A 30 -2.41 2.40 -2.35
CA MET A 30 -2.31 1.49 -3.49
C MET A 30 -1.82 0.09 -3.15
N HIS A 31 -1.64 -0.20 -1.86
CA HIS A 31 -1.21 -1.51 -1.40
C HIS A 31 -1.86 -1.81 -0.05
N SER A 32 -2.84 -2.71 -0.03
CA SER A 32 -3.50 -3.18 1.19
C SER A 32 -4.28 -4.49 0.98
N HIS A 33 -4.50 -5.24 2.07
CA HIS A 33 -5.05 -6.60 2.07
C HIS A 33 -6.42 -6.62 2.78
N LEU A 34 -7.33 -5.77 2.30
CA LEU A 34 -8.66 -5.62 2.90
C LEU A 34 -9.72 -6.52 2.27
N LEU A 35 -9.46 -7.15 1.12
CA LEU A 35 -10.46 -7.99 0.46
C LEU A 35 -10.67 -9.29 1.26
N PRO A 36 -11.93 -9.61 1.61
CA PRO A 36 -12.22 -10.66 2.58
C PRO A 36 -11.88 -12.05 2.05
N GLY A 37 -11.13 -12.82 2.85
CA GLY A 37 -10.92 -14.26 2.66
C GLY A 37 -9.99 -14.63 1.49
N LEU A 38 -9.19 -13.69 0.98
CA LEU A 38 -8.30 -13.93 -0.16
C LEU A 38 -6.87 -14.28 0.24
N ASP A 39 -6.37 -13.74 1.34
CA ASP A 39 -4.99 -13.94 1.81
C ASP A 39 -4.89 -13.78 3.35
N ASP A 40 -3.70 -13.45 3.86
CA ASP A 40 -3.43 -13.21 5.28
C ASP A 40 -3.90 -11.84 5.80
N GLY A 41 -4.65 -11.10 4.99
CA GLY A 41 -5.31 -9.86 5.40
C GLY A 41 -6.65 -10.08 6.11
N ALA A 42 -7.69 -9.40 5.62
CA ALA A 42 -9.02 -9.49 6.20
C ALA A 42 -9.65 -10.87 5.95
N GLU A 43 -9.98 -11.62 7.01
CA GLU A 43 -10.65 -12.93 6.87
C GLU A 43 -12.15 -12.83 6.50
N THR A 44 -12.83 -11.75 6.88
CA THR A 44 -14.28 -11.59 6.73
C THR A 44 -14.64 -10.17 6.34
N VAL A 45 -15.81 -9.98 5.72
CA VAL A 45 -16.35 -8.64 5.39
C VAL A 45 -16.40 -7.73 6.61
N ALA A 46 -16.76 -8.27 7.79
CA ALA A 46 -16.79 -7.49 9.03
C ALA A 46 -15.40 -6.94 9.38
N HIS A 47 -14.36 -7.78 9.29
CA HIS A 47 -12.98 -7.35 9.50
C HIS A 47 -12.51 -6.35 8.43
N SER A 48 -12.87 -6.56 7.16
CA SER A 48 -12.59 -5.60 6.08
C SER A 48 -13.20 -4.21 6.38
N LEU A 49 -14.43 -4.17 6.88
CA LEU A 49 -15.09 -2.91 7.25
C LEU A 49 -14.44 -2.22 8.45
N GLU A 50 -13.87 -2.97 9.40
CA GLU A 50 -13.09 -2.39 10.50
C GLU A 50 -11.82 -1.71 9.97
N LEU A 51 -11.04 -2.41 9.14
CA LEU A 51 -9.84 -1.86 8.51
C LEU A 51 -10.16 -0.64 7.63
N LEU A 52 -11.25 -0.71 6.86
CA LEU A 52 -11.71 0.39 6.02
C LEU A 52 -12.05 1.63 6.85
N ARG A 53 -12.73 1.48 7.99
CA ARG A 53 -13.01 2.60 8.90
C ARG A 53 -11.73 3.23 9.41
N GLU A 54 -10.77 2.43 9.87
CA GLU A 54 -9.49 2.93 10.35
C GLU A 54 -8.74 3.70 9.26
N LEU A 55 -8.61 3.15 8.04
CA LEU A 55 -7.93 3.84 6.94
C LEU A 55 -8.66 5.13 6.52
N ARG A 56 -10.00 5.14 6.56
CA ARG A 56 -10.80 6.35 6.34
C ARG A 56 -10.55 7.42 7.39
N GLU A 57 -10.50 7.06 8.67
CA GLU A 57 -10.19 7.99 9.77
C GLU A 57 -8.74 8.50 9.68
N LEU A 58 -7.82 7.67 9.17
CA LEU A 58 -6.47 8.08 8.78
C LEU A 58 -6.42 8.96 7.53
N GLY A 59 -7.55 9.30 6.92
CA GLY A 59 -7.65 10.29 5.85
C GLY A 59 -7.63 9.73 4.43
N PHE A 60 -7.51 8.42 4.24
CA PHE A 60 -7.62 7.83 2.90
C PHE A 60 -9.06 7.96 2.38
N ARG A 61 -9.18 8.30 1.10
CA ARG A 61 -10.47 8.40 0.38
C ARG A 61 -10.52 7.55 -0.88
N LYS A 62 -9.40 6.95 -1.27
CA LYS A 62 -9.30 5.92 -2.31
C LYS A 62 -8.39 4.80 -1.81
N LEU A 63 -8.85 3.57 -1.91
CA LEU A 63 -8.08 2.36 -1.62
C LEU A 63 -8.06 1.47 -2.86
N ILE A 64 -6.88 1.05 -3.27
CA ILE A 64 -6.67 0.01 -4.27
C ILE A 64 -6.12 -1.20 -3.53
N MET A 65 -6.97 -2.20 -3.29
CA MET A 65 -6.58 -3.39 -2.54
C MET A 65 -5.84 -4.36 -3.47
N THR A 66 -4.75 -4.93 -2.97
CA THR A 66 -3.79 -5.73 -3.75
C THR A 66 -3.55 -7.06 -3.04
N PRO A 67 -4.57 -7.94 -2.92
CA PRO A 67 -4.38 -9.22 -2.27
C PRO A 67 -3.30 -10.03 -2.99
N HIS A 68 -2.66 -10.94 -2.26
CA HIS A 68 -1.61 -11.77 -2.82
C HIS A 68 -2.12 -12.67 -3.96
N VAL A 69 -1.32 -12.78 -5.01
CA VAL A 69 -1.41 -13.86 -6.00
C VAL A 69 -0.09 -14.61 -5.97
N MET A 70 -0.10 -15.79 -5.36
CA MET A 70 1.08 -16.63 -5.12
C MET A 70 0.70 -18.08 -5.36
N GLY A 71 1.34 -18.73 -6.33
CA GLY A 71 0.87 -19.97 -6.93
C GLY A 71 0.57 -21.11 -5.97
N ASP A 72 1.40 -21.28 -4.94
CA ASP A 72 1.26 -22.39 -3.98
C ASP A 72 0.47 -22.01 -2.72
N PHE A 73 0.25 -20.72 -2.45
CA PHE A 73 -0.35 -20.23 -1.20
C PHE A 73 -1.70 -19.54 -1.45
N TYR A 74 -1.73 -18.55 -2.34
CA TYR A 74 -2.88 -17.70 -2.61
C TYR A 74 -3.23 -17.74 -4.09
N LYS A 75 -4.07 -18.70 -4.47
CA LYS A 75 -4.49 -18.96 -5.86
C LYS A 75 -5.60 -18.02 -6.32
N ASN A 76 -5.52 -16.76 -5.95
CA ASN A 76 -6.50 -15.75 -6.29
C ASN A 76 -6.52 -15.51 -7.81
N THR A 77 -7.72 -15.34 -8.36
CA THR A 77 -7.95 -15.06 -9.78
C THR A 77 -8.50 -13.64 -9.95
N PRO A 78 -8.35 -13.02 -11.14
CA PRO A 78 -8.97 -11.73 -11.42
C PRO A 78 -10.46 -11.69 -11.07
N ASP A 79 -11.21 -12.71 -11.47
CA ASP A 79 -12.65 -12.81 -11.18
C ASP A 79 -12.95 -12.95 -9.69
N GLY A 80 -12.17 -13.76 -8.96
CA GLY A 80 -12.34 -13.92 -7.51
C GLY A 80 -12.06 -12.62 -6.75
N ILE A 81 -11.01 -11.90 -7.14
CA ILE A 81 -10.66 -10.60 -6.55
C ILE A 81 -11.75 -9.56 -6.83
N ARG A 82 -12.26 -9.48 -8.07
CA ARG A 82 -13.37 -8.57 -8.41
C ARG A 82 -14.67 -8.93 -7.69
N ALA A 83 -14.94 -10.22 -7.47
CA ALA A 83 -16.10 -10.67 -6.71
C ALA A 83 -16.02 -10.24 -5.24
N ALA A 84 -14.87 -10.43 -4.59
CA ALA A 84 -14.62 -9.96 -3.22
C ALA A 84 -14.70 -8.43 -3.11
N LEU A 85 -14.22 -7.70 -4.13
CA LEU A 85 -14.37 -6.25 -4.20
C LEU A 85 -15.85 -5.84 -4.22
N LEU A 86 -16.67 -6.48 -5.05
CA LEU A 86 -18.10 -6.17 -5.14
C LEU A 86 -18.84 -6.44 -3.82
N GLU A 87 -18.49 -7.53 -3.14
CA GLU A 87 -19.01 -7.87 -1.82
C GLU A 87 -18.66 -6.77 -0.81
N LEU A 88 -17.39 -6.37 -0.75
CA LEU A 88 -16.93 -5.33 0.16
C LEU A 88 -17.53 -3.96 -0.16
N GLN A 89 -17.66 -3.59 -1.44
CA GLN A 89 -18.30 -2.35 -1.87
C GLN A 89 -19.77 -2.29 -1.40
N THR A 90 -20.51 -3.39 -1.56
CA THR A 90 -21.91 -3.49 -1.10
C THR A 90 -22.00 -3.30 0.40
N ALA A 91 -21.12 -3.97 1.15
CA ALA A 91 -21.07 -3.88 2.60
C ALA A 91 -20.64 -2.48 3.08
N ALA A 92 -19.69 -1.84 2.39
CA ALA A 92 -19.23 -0.49 2.70
C ALA A 92 -20.34 0.55 2.53
N VAL A 93 -21.13 0.45 1.45
CA VAL A 93 -22.32 1.30 1.25
C VAL A 93 -23.33 1.10 2.38
N ALA A 94 -23.66 -0.15 2.71
CA ALA A 94 -24.59 -0.45 3.81
C ALA A 94 -24.08 0.05 5.17
N ALA A 95 -22.76 0.11 5.36
CA ALA A 95 -22.11 0.60 6.57
C ALA A 95 -21.89 2.12 6.60
N GLY A 96 -22.33 2.86 5.58
CA GLY A 96 -22.16 4.32 5.49
C GLY A 96 -20.74 4.79 5.15
N LEU A 97 -19.96 3.96 4.46
CA LEU A 97 -18.57 4.22 4.05
C LEU A 97 -18.45 4.47 2.54
N SER A 98 -19.51 4.97 1.92
CA SER A 98 -19.56 5.26 0.48
C SER A 98 -18.70 6.48 0.07
N ASP A 99 -18.10 7.18 1.03
CA ASP A 99 -17.17 8.29 0.81
C ASP A 99 -15.72 7.84 0.58
N VAL A 100 -15.46 6.53 0.58
CA VAL A 100 -14.18 5.93 0.19
C VAL A 100 -14.34 5.16 -1.11
N ALA A 101 -13.60 5.56 -2.15
CA ALA A 101 -13.54 4.83 -3.40
C ALA A 101 -12.73 3.53 -3.21
N LEU A 102 -13.31 2.40 -3.62
CA LEU A 102 -12.70 1.08 -3.48
C LEU A 102 -12.45 0.48 -4.87
N GLU A 103 -11.19 0.16 -5.14
CA GLU A 103 -10.72 -0.51 -6.36
C GLU A 103 -9.87 -1.74 -5.98
N CYS A 104 -9.58 -2.60 -6.94
CA CYS A 104 -8.70 -3.74 -6.72
C CYS A 104 -7.64 -3.86 -7.82
N ALA A 105 -6.46 -4.29 -7.41
CA ALA A 105 -5.45 -4.90 -8.26
C ALA A 105 -4.98 -6.20 -7.58
N ALA A 106 -3.72 -6.57 -7.71
CA ALA A 106 -3.13 -7.70 -6.99
C ALA A 106 -1.65 -7.44 -6.70
N GLU A 107 -1.14 -8.03 -5.62
CA GLU A 107 0.30 -8.15 -5.39
C GLU A 107 0.76 -9.52 -5.91
N TYR A 108 1.45 -9.51 -7.04
CA TYR A 108 1.93 -10.76 -7.65
C TYR A 108 3.26 -11.19 -7.04
N TYR A 109 3.31 -12.39 -6.49
CA TYR A 109 4.58 -12.97 -6.08
C TYR A 109 5.34 -13.45 -7.32
N LEU A 110 6.63 -13.12 -7.40
CA LEU A 110 7.50 -13.55 -8.50
C LEU A 110 7.85 -15.03 -8.35
N ASP A 111 7.01 -15.88 -8.92
CA ASP A 111 7.18 -17.33 -9.02
C ASP A 111 6.96 -17.85 -10.45
N GLU A 112 6.96 -19.17 -10.61
CA GLU A 112 6.65 -19.83 -11.88
C GLU A 112 5.22 -19.55 -12.37
N TRP A 113 4.27 -19.29 -11.47
CA TRP A 113 2.89 -19.03 -11.83
C TRP A 113 2.71 -17.68 -12.49
N LEU A 114 3.37 -16.63 -11.98
CA LEU A 114 3.43 -15.34 -12.68
C LEU A 114 4.05 -15.50 -14.07
N GLY A 115 5.15 -16.25 -14.18
CA GLY A 115 5.79 -16.55 -15.47
C GLY A 115 4.85 -17.25 -16.45
N ARG A 116 4.10 -18.26 -16.00
CA ARG A 116 3.10 -18.96 -16.83
C ARG A 116 1.98 -18.02 -17.30
N LYS A 117 1.46 -17.17 -16.41
CA LYS A 117 0.42 -16.17 -16.74
C LYS A 117 0.90 -15.15 -17.78
N LEU A 118 2.17 -14.77 -17.72
CA LEU A 118 2.76 -13.89 -18.74
C LEU A 118 2.90 -14.62 -20.08
N ALA A 119 3.33 -15.87 -20.07
CA ALA A 119 3.53 -16.67 -21.27
C ALA A 119 2.23 -17.03 -22.01
N ASP A 120 1.15 -17.31 -21.27
CA ASP A 120 -0.15 -17.66 -21.84
C ASP A 120 -1.07 -16.44 -22.13
N GLY A 121 -0.64 -15.24 -21.73
CA GLY A 121 -1.39 -14.00 -21.93
C GLY A 121 -2.59 -13.85 -21.00
N THR A 122 -2.62 -14.58 -19.87
CA THR A 122 -3.63 -14.41 -18.82
C THR A 122 -3.67 -12.96 -18.35
N GLU A 123 -4.88 -12.43 -18.14
CA GLU A 123 -5.07 -11.11 -17.55
C GLU A 123 -4.38 -11.03 -16.18
N LEU A 124 -3.57 -9.99 -15.98
CA LEU A 124 -3.04 -9.61 -14.68
C LEU A 124 -3.73 -8.33 -14.22
N LEU A 125 -4.24 -8.33 -12.99
CA LEU A 125 -4.85 -7.16 -12.40
C LEU A 125 -3.78 -6.08 -12.16
N SER A 126 -4.05 -4.89 -12.65
CA SER A 126 -3.17 -3.72 -12.55
C SER A 126 -3.98 -2.50 -12.11
N PHE A 127 -3.30 -1.42 -11.75
CA PHE A 127 -3.90 -0.15 -11.34
C PHE A 127 -3.33 1.02 -12.16
N GLY A 128 -3.89 2.23 -11.98
CA GLY A 128 -3.46 3.44 -12.70
C GLY A 128 -3.94 3.52 -14.15
N GLY A 129 -5.02 2.82 -14.50
CA GLY A 129 -5.69 2.92 -15.80
C GLY A 129 -4.77 2.54 -16.96
N GLU A 130 -4.60 3.46 -17.92
CA GLU A 130 -3.77 3.25 -19.12
C GLU A 130 -2.30 2.97 -18.81
N GLN A 131 -1.80 3.38 -17.64
CA GLN A 131 -0.41 3.15 -17.23
C GLN A 131 -0.15 1.68 -16.85
N ARG A 132 -1.21 0.93 -16.52
CA ARG A 132 -1.15 -0.51 -16.20
C ARG A 132 -0.04 -0.85 -15.20
N TYR A 133 -0.02 -0.16 -14.07
CA TYR A 133 0.92 -0.43 -12.99
C TYR A 133 0.64 -1.81 -12.39
N LEU A 134 1.64 -2.68 -12.39
CA LEU A 134 1.53 -4.03 -11.84
C LEU A 134 2.43 -4.15 -10.62
N LEU A 135 1.82 -4.35 -9.45
CA LEU A 135 2.53 -4.56 -8.20
C LEU A 135 3.02 -6.01 -8.13
N PHE A 136 4.31 -6.18 -7.87
CA PHE A 136 4.88 -7.49 -7.64
C PHE A 136 5.87 -7.48 -6.48
N GLU A 137 6.04 -8.63 -5.86
CA GLU A 137 7.00 -8.86 -4.79
C GLU A 137 7.84 -10.11 -5.02
N THR A 138 8.82 -10.33 -4.16
CA THR A 138 9.72 -11.49 -4.21
C THR A 138 10.01 -12.01 -2.80
N SER A 139 10.72 -13.14 -2.70
CA SER A 139 11.25 -13.61 -1.42
C SER A 139 12.10 -12.55 -0.72
N TYR A 140 11.79 -12.23 0.54
CA TYR A 140 12.59 -11.24 1.28
C TYR A 140 14.06 -11.63 1.48
N LEU A 141 14.39 -12.92 1.39
CA LEU A 141 15.72 -13.43 1.71
C LEU A 141 16.59 -13.64 0.49
N ASN A 142 16.01 -14.06 -0.64
CA ASN A 142 16.77 -14.47 -1.81
C ASN A 142 16.28 -13.73 -3.05
N GLU A 143 17.22 -13.15 -3.79
CA GLU A 143 16.92 -12.55 -5.09
C GLU A 143 16.53 -13.65 -6.09
N PRO A 144 15.38 -13.56 -6.77
CA PRO A 144 14.99 -14.56 -7.74
C PRO A 144 15.87 -14.47 -9.01
N PHE A 145 16.34 -15.63 -9.49
CA PHE A 145 17.19 -15.71 -10.68
C PHE A 145 16.53 -15.16 -11.95
N ASN A 146 15.20 -15.18 -12.00
CA ASN A 146 14.38 -14.70 -13.12
C ASN A 146 13.86 -13.26 -12.91
N LEU A 147 14.37 -12.49 -11.95
CA LEU A 147 13.90 -11.12 -11.68
C LEU A 147 13.89 -10.24 -12.94
N LEU A 148 15.05 -10.13 -13.61
CA LEU A 148 15.21 -9.26 -14.77
C LEU A 148 14.42 -9.75 -16.00
N SER A 149 14.33 -11.07 -16.20
CA SER A 149 13.52 -11.62 -17.30
C SER A 149 12.03 -11.37 -17.08
N THR A 150 11.53 -11.55 -15.86
CA THR A 150 10.11 -11.25 -15.54
C THR A 150 9.80 -9.75 -15.66
N ILE A 151 10.71 -8.86 -15.25
CA ILE A 151 10.57 -7.41 -15.50
C ILE A 151 10.47 -7.11 -17.00
N PHE A 152 11.32 -7.73 -17.82
CA PHE A 152 11.27 -7.56 -19.27
C PHE A 152 9.94 -8.06 -19.86
N GLU A 153 9.49 -9.25 -19.46
CA GLU A 153 8.23 -9.86 -19.91
C GLU A 153 7.01 -9.00 -19.53
N LEU A 154 6.96 -8.48 -18.30
CA LEU A 154 5.91 -7.57 -17.86
C LEU A 154 5.83 -6.32 -18.75
N LYS A 155 6.98 -5.71 -19.05
CA LYS A 155 7.05 -4.53 -19.93
C LYS A 155 6.67 -4.88 -21.37
N ALA A 156 7.10 -6.04 -21.87
CA ALA A 156 6.72 -6.52 -23.20
C ALA A 156 5.20 -6.78 -23.33
N ALA A 157 4.55 -7.23 -22.24
CA ALA A 157 3.10 -7.36 -22.13
C ALA A 157 2.37 -6.01 -21.89
N GLY A 158 3.10 -4.90 -21.82
CA GLY A 158 2.58 -3.54 -21.67
C GLY A 158 2.18 -3.17 -20.24
N TYR A 159 2.71 -3.86 -19.22
CA TYR A 159 2.60 -3.44 -17.83
C TYR A 159 3.79 -2.56 -17.43
N GLN A 160 3.56 -1.64 -16.50
CA GLN A 160 4.61 -0.90 -15.82
C GLN A 160 4.89 -1.56 -14.46
N PRO A 161 6.03 -2.28 -14.28
CA PRO A 161 6.30 -2.98 -13.04
C PRO A 161 6.49 -2.02 -11.87
N VAL A 162 5.91 -2.38 -10.72
CA VAL A 162 6.06 -1.71 -9.43
C VAL A 162 6.54 -2.74 -8.42
N LEU A 163 7.76 -2.58 -7.90
CA LEU A 163 8.32 -3.46 -6.89
C LEU A 163 7.79 -3.05 -5.51
N ALA A 164 7.07 -3.97 -4.86
CA ALA A 164 6.56 -3.78 -3.52
C ALA A 164 7.70 -3.75 -2.48
N HIS A 165 7.61 -2.82 -1.53
CA HIS A 165 8.41 -2.74 -0.31
C HIS A 165 9.90 -3.18 -0.41
N PRO A 166 10.68 -2.65 -1.38
CA PRO A 166 12.06 -3.10 -1.62
C PRO A 166 13.00 -2.89 -0.43
N GLU A 167 12.63 -2.02 0.53
CA GLU A 167 13.36 -1.84 1.79
C GLU A 167 13.34 -3.07 2.70
N ARG A 168 12.41 -4.01 2.49
CA ARG A 168 12.26 -5.24 3.29
C ARG A 168 13.12 -6.38 2.78
N TYR A 169 13.66 -6.29 1.58
CA TYR A 169 14.44 -7.37 0.98
C TYR A 169 15.87 -7.37 1.52
N VAL A 170 16.15 -8.35 2.38
CA VAL A 170 17.44 -8.56 3.03
C VAL A 170 18.54 -8.73 2.00
N TYR A 171 18.24 -9.37 0.87
CA TYR A 171 19.23 -9.56 -0.19
C TYR A 171 19.69 -8.24 -0.82
N PHE A 172 18.96 -7.13 -0.68
CA PHE A 172 19.44 -5.80 -1.12
C PHE A 172 20.28 -5.08 -0.06
N TYR A 173 20.38 -5.58 1.17
CA TYR A 173 21.19 -4.95 2.20
C TYR A 173 22.67 -5.02 1.81
N GLY A 174 23.31 -3.84 1.71
CA GLY A 174 24.67 -3.70 1.18
C GLY A 174 24.75 -3.66 -0.35
N ARG A 175 23.65 -3.86 -1.08
CA ARG A 175 23.55 -3.84 -2.55
C ARG A 175 22.64 -2.74 -3.08
N PHE A 176 22.71 -1.55 -2.48
CA PHE A 176 21.84 -0.41 -2.84
C PHE A 176 21.94 -0.01 -4.32
N ALA A 177 23.12 -0.16 -4.94
CA ALA A 177 23.31 0.10 -6.36
C ALA A 177 22.41 -0.76 -7.25
N GLU A 178 22.05 -1.98 -6.82
CA GLU A 178 21.13 -2.85 -7.57
C GLU A 178 19.69 -2.31 -7.55
N ILE A 179 19.24 -1.75 -6.41
CA ILE A 179 17.93 -1.09 -6.36
C ILE A 179 17.93 0.16 -7.25
N GLU A 180 19.00 0.96 -7.20
CA GLU A 180 19.15 2.12 -8.08
C GLU A 180 19.09 1.72 -9.56
N LYS A 181 19.74 0.61 -9.90
CA LYS A 181 19.74 0.06 -11.26
C LYS A 181 18.35 -0.37 -11.70
N LEU A 182 17.60 -1.09 -10.85
CA LEU A 182 16.19 -1.44 -11.10
C LEU A 182 15.35 -0.22 -11.43
N ARG A 183 15.49 0.85 -10.64
CA ARG A 183 14.70 2.07 -10.82
C ARG A 183 15.13 2.93 -12.00
N LYS A 184 16.44 3.11 -12.21
CA LYS A 184 16.98 4.07 -13.19
C LYS A 184 17.20 3.45 -14.57
N GLU A 185 17.66 2.21 -14.64
CA GLU A 185 18.02 1.55 -15.91
C GLU A 185 16.89 0.65 -16.42
N TYR A 186 16.29 -0.15 -15.54
CA TYR A 186 15.19 -1.05 -15.93
C TYR A 186 13.81 -0.38 -15.85
N GLY A 187 13.73 0.79 -15.24
CA GLY A 187 12.50 1.58 -15.13
C GLY A 187 11.42 0.90 -14.29
N VAL A 188 11.81 0.11 -13.29
CA VAL A 188 10.88 -0.47 -12.30
C VAL A 188 10.55 0.61 -11.28
N LEU A 189 9.26 0.87 -11.05
CA LEU A 189 8.85 1.83 -10.02
C LEU A 189 8.96 1.18 -8.64
N LEU A 190 9.25 1.97 -7.61
CA LEU A 190 9.41 1.48 -6.24
C LEU A 190 8.27 1.95 -5.35
N GLN A 191 7.64 1.00 -4.67
CA GLN A 191 6.61 1.27 -3.67
C GLN A 191 7.18 1.07 -2.26
N LEU A 192 7.28 2.13 -1.46
CA LEU A 192 7.74 2.04 -0.06
C LEU A 192 6.56 1.74 0.87
N ASN A 193 6.74 0.82 1.81
CA ASN A 193 5.72 0.57 2.82
C ASN A 193 5.84 1.58 3.96
N LEU A 194 4.75 2.30 4.23
CA LEU A 194 4.71 3.41 5.19
C LEU A 194 5.19 3.00 6.59
N ASN A 195 4.83 1.80 7.06
CA ASN A 195 5.21 1.35 8.41
C ASN A 195 6.70 1.01 8.54
N SER A 196 7.45 0.91 7.43
CA SER A 196 8.91 0.84 7.46
C SER A 196 9.53 2.09 8.10
N LEU A 197 8.88 3.26 8.00
CA LEU A 197 9.36 4.51 8.63
C LEU A 197 9.25 4.53 10.15
N ALA A 198 8.44 3.64 10.71
CA ALA A 198 8.30 3.43 12.15
C ALA A 198 9.18 2.28 12.66
N GLY A 199 9.99 1.66 11.79
CA GLY A 199 10.78 0.47 12.12
C GLY A 199 9.93 -0.77 12.42
N TYR A 200 8.69 -0.82 11.91
CA TYR A 200 7.74 -1.89 12.20
C TYR A 200 8.27 -3.27 11.80
N TYR A 201 8.89 -3.37 10.63
CA TYR A 201 9.41 -4.64 10.10
C TYR A 201 10.81 -4.97 10.63
N SER A 202 11.72 -4.01 10.64
CA SER A 202 13.01 -4.11 11.34
C SER A 202 13.75 -2.75 11.33
N PRO A 203 14.76 -2.56 12.21
CA PRO A 203 15.65 -1.40 12.12
C PRO A 203 16.43 -1.33 10.78
N ALA A 204 16.69 -2.49 10.15
CA ALA A 204 17.38 -2.52 8.86
C ALA A 204 16.47 -2.05 7.72
N ALA A 205 15.21 -2.47 7.73
CA ALA A 205 14.20 -2.01 6.78
C ALA A 205 13.94 -0.51 6.91
N GLN A 206 13.91 0.01 8.14
CA GLN A 206 13.81 1.46 8.37
C GLN A 206 14.98 2.21 7.72
N ARG A 207 16.23 1.79 7.98
CA ARG A 207 17.40 2.45 7.37
C ARG A 207 17.41 2.35 5.85
N ALA A 208 16.94 1.23 5.29
CA ALA A 208 16.80 1.06 3.86
C ALA A 208 15.74 2.01 3.28
N ALA A 209 14.56 2.12 3.92
CA ALA A 209 13.51 3.08 3.57
C ALA A 209 14.02 4.53 3.58
N GLU A 210 14.68 4.93 4.67
CA GLU A 210 15.27 6.27 4.82
C GLU A 210 16.29 6.57 3.71
N LYS A 211 17.13 5.59 3.38
CA LYS A 211 18.12 5.72 2.29
C LYS A 211 17.47 5.84 0.91
N LEU A 212 16.39 5.08 0.64
CA LEU A 212 15.64 5.19 -0.62
C LEU A 212 14.96 6.55 -0.76
N ILE A 213 14.44 7.09 0.35
CA ILE A 213 13.84 8.44 0.41
C ILE A 213 14.90 9.52 0.14
N ASP A 214 16.05 9.47 0.83
CA ASP A 214 17.11 10.47 0.64
C ASP A 214 17.70 10.43 -0.79
N ALA A 215 17.64 9.27 -1.45
CA ALA A 215 18.04 9.12 -2.85
C ALA A 215 16.94 9.51 -3.86
N GLY A 216 15.72 9.82 -3.41
CA GLY A 216 14.59 10.20 -4.28
C GLY A 216 14.13 9.08 -5.21
N LEU A 217 14.25 7.82 -4.79
CA LEU A 217 13.96 6.65 -5.64
C LEU A 217 12.53 6.11 -5.50
N ILE A 218 11.75 6.63 -4.55
CA ILE A 218 10.40 6.15 -4.24
C ILE A 218 9.38 6.83 -5.15
N ASP A 219 8.54 6.02 -5.81
CA ASP A 219 7.48 6.47 -6.71
C ASP A 219 6.10 6.36 -6.07
N PHE A 220 5.87 5.29 -5.31
CA PHE A 220 4.63 5.03 -4.61
C PHE A 220 4.87 4.79 -3.12
N VAL A 221 3.83 5.01 -2.33
CA VAL A 221 3.75 4.53 -0.96
C VAL A 221 2.49 3.70 -0.78
N GLY A 222 2.55 2.74 0.13
CA GLY A 222 1.44 1.84 0.42
C GLY A 222 1.36 1.56 1.91
N THR A 223 0.16 1.29 2.40
CA THR A 223 -0.02 0.96 3.82
C THR A 223 0.36 -0.48 4.14
N ASP A 224 0.21 -1.38 3.17
CA ASP A 224 0.38 -2.83 3.33
C ASP A 224 -0.43 -3.34 4.55
N THR A 225 -1.64 -2.79 4.69
CA THR A 225 -2.49 -3.04 5.84
C THR A 225 -3.13 -4.42 5.72
N HIS A 226 -2.80 -5.28 6.68
CA HIS A 226 -3.41 -6.60 6.87
C HIS A 226 -4.29 -6.63 8.13
N HIS A 227 -3.92 -5.86 9.16
CA HIS A 227 -4.52 -5.90 10.48
C HIS A 227 -4.59 -4.51 11.13
N LEU A 228 -5.47 -4.34 12.13
CA LEU A 228 -5.64 -3.08 12.89
C LEU A 228 -4.35 -2.59 13.58
N ARG A 229 -3.39 -3.49 13.84
CA ARG A 229 -2.07 -3.09 14.38
C ARG A 229 -1.23 -2.30 13.38
N HIS A 230 -1.43 -2.52 12.07
CA HIS A 230 -0.78 -1.73 11.02
C HIS A 230 -1.36 -0.31 11.02
N THR A 231 -2.69 -0.16 11.08
CA THR A 231 -3.35 1.15 11.11
C THR A 231 -3.01 1.94 12.38
N ALA A 232 -2.95 1.28 13.54
CA ALA A 232 -2.51 1.91 14.78
C ALA A 232 -1.07 2.46 14.69
N THR A 233 -0.16 1.70 14.06
CA THR A 233 1.22 2.15 13.85
C THR A 233 1.27 3.33 12.88
N LEU A 234 0.49 3.28 11.79
CA LEU A 234 0.37 4.37 10.81
C LEU A 234 -0.03 5.68 11.50
N GLY A 235 -1.16 5.67 12.21
CA GLY A 235 -1.74 6.85 12.84
C GLY A 235 -0.97 7.42 14.03
N THR A 236 0.06 6.73 14.51
CA THR A 236 0.83 7.18 15.68
C THR A 236 2.32 7.35 15.36
N LYS A 237 3.02 6.25 15.07
CA LYS A 237 4.47 6.23 14.92
C LYS A 237 4.91 6.68 13.53
N THR A 238 4.23 6.21 12.49
CA THR A 238 4.62 6.49 11.10
C THR A 238 4.47 7.95 10.76
N ILE A 239 3.29 8.55 11.00
CA ILE A 239 3.08 9.99 10.73
C ILE A 239 3.98 10.91 11.56
N SER A 240 4.46 10.42 12.71
CA SER A 240 5.37 11.16 13.60
C SER A 240 6.85 10.98 13.24
N SER A 241 7.16 10.07 12.31
CA SER A 241 8.54 9.81 11.88
C SER A 241 9.15 11.05 11.21
N ALA A 242 10.42 11.33 11.51
CA ALA A 242 11.15 12.45 10.91
C ALA A 242 11.21 12.35 9.37
N TYR A 243 11.25 11.11 8.85
CA TYR A 243 11.31 10.85 7.42
C TYR A 243 9.95 10.94 6.71
N PHE A 244 8.84 10.93 7.45
CA PHE A 244 7.51 11.02 6.84
C PHE A 244 7.34 12.33 6.05
N ARG A 245 7.80 13.46 6.60
CA ARG A 245 7.76 14.75 5.87
C ARG A 245 8.66 14.78 4.64
N LYS A 246 9.84 14.15 4.71
CA LYS A 246 10.74 14.03 3.56
C LYS A 246 10.11 13.18 2.45
N LEU A 247 9.48 12.07 2.82
CA LEU A 247 8.76 11.19 1.90
C LEU A 247 7.65 11.96 1.17
N LEU A 248 6.83 12.72 1.89
CA LEU A 248 5.76 13.53 1.29
C LEU A 248 6.25 14.66 0.39
N ALA A 249 7.53 15.03 0.46
CA ALA A 249 8.13 16.03 -0.44
C ALA A 249 8.62 15.43 -1.77
N LEU A 250 8.64 14.09 -1.90
CA LEU A 250 8.95 13.42 -3.15
C LEU A 250 7.77 13.56 -4.14
N PRO A 251 8.02 13.47 -5.46
CA PRO A 251 6.97 13.48 -6.48
C PRO A 251 6.24 12.12 -6.54
N LEU A 252 5.58 11.75 -5.44
CA LEU A 252 4.84 10.50 -5.34
C LEU A 252 3.68 10.45 -6.35
N LEU A 253 3.47 9.29 -6.94
CA LEU A 253 2.42 9.06 -7.94
C LEU A 253 1.06 8.74 -7.30
N ASN A 254 0.98 8.52 -5.99
CA ASN A 254 -0.24 8.16 -5.27
C ASN A 254 -1.44 9.07 -5.57
N SER A 255 -1.23 10.39 -5.62
CA SER A 255 -2.31 11.35 -5.84
C SER A 255 -2.80 11.42 -7.28
N SER A 256 -2.11 10.76 -8.22
CA SER A 256 -2.51 10.63 -9.62
C SER A 256 -3.35 9.39 -9.90
N LEU A 257 -3.56 8.53 -8.90
CA LEU A 257 -4.31 7.28 -9.01
C LEU A 257 -5.82 7.50 -8.98
#